data_AF-A0A525WPL6-F1
#
_entry.id   AF-A0A525WPL6-F1
#
_cell.length_a   1.000
_cell.length_b   1.000
_cell.length_c   1.000
_cell.angle_alpha   90.00
_cell.angle_beta   90.00
_cell.angle_gamma   90.00
#
_symmetry.space_group_name_H-M   'P 1'
#
loop_
_entity.id
_entity.type
_entity.pdbx_description
1 polymer ?
#
loop_
_entity_poly.entity_id
_entity_poly.type
_entity_poly.pdbx_seq_one_letter_code
_entity_poly.pdbx_strand_id
1 'polypeptide(L)'
;MIRSSAVIRRSSEPNSPEQFQRWLDLVARPIEFATRDAFAHLPTVKNLNRFVSSQVMQALSSRVYPRAIEAALLQLRGLFFEDQRRLPAEDQQRRLQEAKVLLGALRKAAHDPAQAWNGPDPVASPEPVMDDTPSRSWWEQPIRFVKGVGPKRTALLQRFGIETVEDALWTVPWRYEDRSIMTPIGQLVPGVQASICGTIVRSEAKRARRRRLTILDIVVEDSTGRLQAVFFNQPFLEQLFTVGTSLMLTGRMVAGAQGWVAMRMEVAQYEVVGAEAEAPLHVGRIVPVYHETKGWTSRQMRALMKGLLDLHAVEAREVLPVPLRARCRLLPIQQAIQDVHFPQSGTDGGQLDRGLTPAHRRLAFEELFVLQLALASRQRVMKQEVKEVSFNPKTPLLGKLDRSLPFQLTAAQERVNREILSDMTSSKPMNRLVQGDVGSGKTIVAVQAMVLACGSGYQAALMAPTEILAEQHYRTMKGLLEPLGLSVALVRGGGRAAARKTIHEQVASGAAQ
;
A
#
# COMPACT_ATOMS: atom_id res chain seq x y z
N MET A 1 -50.53 -28.50 2.08
CA MET A 1 -49.77 -28.69 3.33
C MET A 1 -48.29 -28.49 2.97
N ILE A 2 -47.68 -27.31 3.20
CA ILE A 2 -47.21 -26.76 4.50
C ILE A 2 -46.11 -27.68 5.06
N ARG A 3 -44.83 -27.30 5.26
CA ARG A 3 -44.18 -26.17 5.98
C ARG A 3 -42.72 -26.09 5.50
N SER A 4 -41.89 -25.09 5.77
CA SER A 4 -41.98 -23.67 6.17
C SER A 4 -40.56 -23.30 6.59
N SER A 5 -39.99 -22.30 5.96
CA SER A 5 -38.71 -21.69 6.29
C SER A 5 -38.80 -20.95 7.62
N ALA A 6 -37.93 -21.27 8.57
CA ALA A 6 -37.83 -20.57 9.84
C ALA A 6 -36.85 -19.39 9.70
N VAL A 7 -37.43 -18.21 9.47
CA VAL A 7 -36.80 -16.90 9.62
C VAL A 7 -36.47 -16.69 11.10
N ILE A 8 -35.19 -16.49 11.42
CA ILE A 8 -34.78 -15.95 12.71
C ILE A 8 -35.24 -14.49 12.75
N ARG A 9 -36.35 -14.26 13.45
CA ARG A 9 -36.85 -12.93 13.83
C ARG A 9 -35.83 -12.25 14.74
N ARG A 10 -35.21 -11.17 14.27
CA ARG A 10 -34.80 -10.06 15.14
C ARG A 10 -35.90 -9.00 15.10
N SER A 11 -36.78 -9.01 16.10
CA SER A 11 -37.49 -7.81 16.59
C SER A 11 -36.42 -6.78 17.01
N SER A 12 -36.48 -5.48 16.73
CA SER A 12 -37.60 -4.54 16.81
C SER A 12 -37.32 -3.29 15.96
N GLU A 13 -38.36 -2.77 15.28
CA GLU A 13 -38.60 -1.43 14.70
C GLU A 13 -37.45 -0.47 14.26
N PRO A 14 -37.63 0.26 13.14
CA PRO A 14 -36.65 1.24 12.65
C PRO A 14 -36.62 2.49 13.52
N ASN A 15 -35.47 2.76 14.17
CA ASN A 15 -35.21 3.98 14.92
C ASN A 15 -35.59 5.25 14.12
N SER A 16 -36.55 6.02 14.66
CA SER A 16 -37.25 7.15 14.03
C SER A 16 -36.34 8.36 13.74
N PRO A 17 -36.71 9.25 12.78
CA PRO A 17 -36.02 10.52 12.52
C PRO A 17 -35.81 11.38 13.78
N GLU A 18 -36.70 11.27 14.77
CA GLU A 18 -36.62 11.97 16.05
C GLU A 18 -35.38 11.59 16.88
N GLN A 19 -34.91 10.34 16.81
CA GLN A 19 -33.69 9.93 17.52
C GLN A 19 -32.43 10.56 16.92
N PHE A 20 -32.38 10.70 15.58
CA PHE A 20 -31.27 11.35 14.90
C PHE A 20 -31.27 12.86 15.16
N GLN A 21 -32.44 13.50 15.23
CA GLN A 21 -32.57 14.91 15.64
C GLN A 21 -32.11 15.12 17.08
N ARG A 22 -32.51 14.24 18.02
CA ARG A 22 -32.02 14.30 19.42
C ARG A 22 -30.49 14.16 19.50
N TRP A 23 -29.90 13.29 18.68
CA TRP A 23 -28.44 13.17 18.58
C TRP A 23 -27.79 14.44 18.01
N LEU A 24 -28.34 15.00 16.94
CA LEU A 24 -27.86 16.26 16.36
C LEU A 24 -27.88 17.39 17.38
N ASP A 25 -28.92 17.49 18.20
CA ASP A 25 -29.03 18.51 19.25
C ASP A 25 -28.02 18.28 20.38
N LEU A 26 -27.72 17.02 20.74
CA LEU A 26 -26.67 16.71 21.72
C LEU A 26 -25.29 17.15 21.23
N VAL A 27 -24.97 16.96 19.95
CA VAL A 27 -23.68 17.37 19.37
C VAL A 27 -23.62 18.88 19.10
N ALA A 28 -24.75 19.51 18.74
CA ALA A 28 -24.80 20.93 18.44
C ALA A 28 -24.68 21.82 19.67
N ARG A 29 -25.24 21.43 20.83
CA ARG A 29 -25.26 22.25 22.06
C ARG A 29 -23.88 22.76 22.51
N PRO A 30 -22.82 21.93 22.62
CA PRO A 30 -21.50 22.41 23.01
C PRO A 30 -20.86 23.34 21.97
N ILE A 31 -21.10 23.10 20.67
CA ILE A 31 -20.56 23.91 19.56
C ILE A 31 -21.28 25.27 19.53
N GLU A 32 -22.60 25.28 19.65
CA GLU A 32 -23.38 26.51 19.72
C GLU A 32 -22.99 27.35 20.94
N PHE A 33 -22.83 26.72 22.11
CA PHE A 33 -22.36 27.39 23.33
C PHE A 33 -20.96 28.01 23.16
N ALA A 34 -20.02 27.28 22.54
CA ALA A 34 -18.69 27.79 22.25
C ALA A 34 -18.68 28.97 21.24
N THR A 35 -19.69 29.08 20.38
CA THR A 35 -19.82 30.15 19.37
C THR A 35 -20.63 31.37 19.84
N ARG A 36 -21.20 31.35 21.05
CA ARG A 36 -21.97 32.49 21.60
C ARG A 36 -21.05 33.63 22.04
N ASP A 37 -21.61 34.84 22.09
CA ASP A 37 -20.96 36.05 22.58
C ASP A 37 -19.54 36.26 22.00
N ALA A 38 -19.43 36.18 20.67
CA ALA A 38 -18.16 36.28 19.94
C ALA A 38 -17.05 35.32 20.46
N PHE A 39 -17.43 34.07 20.78
CA PHE A 39 -16.55 33.02 21.29
C PHE A 39 -16.02 33.24 22.72
N ALA A 40 -16.64 34.12 23.51
CA ALA A 40 -16.22 34.39 24.89
C ALA A 40 -16.22 33.13 25.80
N HIS A 41 -17.07 32.14 25.49
CA HIS A 41 -17.19 30.89 26.24
C HIS A 41 -16.30 29.75 25.72
N LEU A 42 -15.50 29.98 24.68
CA LEU A 42 -14.60 28.96 24.13
C LEU A 42 -13.60 28.37 25.16
N PRO A 43 -13.02 29.15 26.09
CA PRO A 43 -12.07 28.61 27.09
C PRO A 43 -12.71 27.68 28.13
N THR A 44 -14.02 27.79 28.37
CA THR A 44 -14.73 27.01 29.39
C THR A 44 -15.15 25.62 28.90
N VAL A 45 -15.25 25.42 27.58
CA VAL A 45 -15.60 24.11 26.98
C VAL A 45 -14.37 23.22 26.91
N LYS A 46 -14.32 22.18 27.75
CA LYS A 46 -13.23 21.19 27.76
C LYS A 46 -13.62 19.94 26.97
N ASN A 47 -12.64 19.31 26.31
CA ASN A 47 -12.77 18.02 25.62
C ASN A 47 -13.77 17.96 24.44
N LEU A 48 -14.05 19.10 23.80
CA LEU A 48 -14.97 19.18 22.66
C LEU A 48 -14.57 18.23 21.52
N ASN A 49 -13.27 18.12 21.22
CA ASN A 49 -12.74 17.27 20.15
C ASN A 49 -13.09 15.78 20.35
N ARG A 50 -12.78 15.27 21.55
CA ARG A 50 -13.03 13.88 21.93
C ARG A 50 -14.53 13.58 21.96
N PHE A 51 -15.32 14.53 22.45
CA PHE A 51 -16.78 14.41 22.49
C PHE A 51 -17.36 14.29 21.08
N VAL A 52 -17.12 15.26 20.18
CA VAL A 52 -17.69 15.27 18.82
C VAL A 52 -17.20 14.06 18.02
N SER A 53 -15.91 13.74 18.07
CA SER A 53 -15.35 12.59 17.36
C SER A 53 -15.94 11.26 17.82
N SER A 54 -16.12 11.07 19.14
CA SER A 54 -16.72 9.83 19.68
C SER A 54 -18.19 9.69 19.30
N GLN A 55 -18.96 10.79 19.38
CA GLN A 55 -20.38 10.80 19.03
C GLN A 55 -20.61 10.52 17.54
N VAL A 56 -19.79 11.10 16.65
CA VAL A 56 -19.89 10.83 15.21
C VAL A 56 -19.57 9.37 14.90
N MET A 57 -18.53 8.80 15.51
CA MET A 57 -18.18 7.40 15.29
C MET A 57 -19.25 6.43 15.82
N GLN A 58 -19.86 6.76 16.96
CA GLN A 58 -20.98 5.99 17.51
C GLN A 58 -22.23 6.09 16.62
N ALA A 59 -22.49 7.25 16.02
CA ALA A 59 -23.56 7.40 15.04
C ALA A 59 -23.30 6.54 13.80
N LEU A 60 -22.11 6.63 13.20
CA LEU A 60 -21.73 5.88 11.99
C LEU A 60 -21.66 4.37 12.20
N SER A 61 -21.42 3.90 13.43
CA SER A 61 -21.39 2.46 13.74
C SER A 61 -22.77 1.88 14.04
N SER A 62 -23.71 2.68 14.53
CA SER A 62 -25.04 2.24 14.94
C SER A 62 -26.05 2.13 13.79
N ARG A 63 -25.86 2.89 12.70
CA ARG A 63 -26.78 2.92 11.56
C ARG A 63 -26.06 3.23 10.24
N VAL A 64 -26.58 2.68 9.15
CA VAL A 64 -26.21 3.08 7.78
C VAL A 64 -27.01 4.33 7.40
N TYR A 65 -26.32 5.42 7.07
CA TYR A 65 -26.97 6.65 6.63
C TYR A 65 -26.89 6.78 5.10
N PRO A 66 -27.78 7.58 4.49
CA PRO A 66 -27.57 8.06 3.13
C PRO A 66 -26.19 8.70 2.97
N ARG A 67 -25.55 8.48 1.82
CA ARG A 67 -24.15 8.88 1.54
C ARG A 67 -23.83 10.34 1.85
N ALA A 68 -24.78 11.24 1.63
CA ALA A 68 -24.62 12.68 1.91
C ALA A 68 -24.52 12.97 3.42
N ILE A 69 -25.30 12.25 4.23
CA ILE A 69 -25.25 12.37 5.69
C ILE A 69 -23.95 11.76 6.23
N GLU A 70 -23.51 10.61 5.71
CA GLU A 70 -22.22 10.03 6.09
C GLU A 70 -21.05 10.97 5.75
N ALA A 71 -21.08 11.61 4.58
CA ALA A 71 -20.07 12.58 4.16
C ALA A 71 -20.03 13.82 5.09
N ALA A 72 -21.20 14.40 5.39
CA ALA A 72 -21.30 15.54 6.30
C ALA A 72 -20.88 15.19 7.74
N LEU A 73 -21.20 13.98 8.22
CA LEU A 73 -20.74 13.47 9.52
C LEU A 73 -19.22 13.31 9.56
N LEU A 74 -18.61 12.73 8.51
CA LEU A 74 -17.16 12.58 8.42
C LEU A 74 -16.44 13.92 8.28
N GLN A 75 -17.01 14.89 7.55
CA GLN A 75 -16.51 16.27 7.50
C GLN A 75 -16.57 16.93 8.88
N LEU A 76 -17.70 16.81 9.58
CA LEU A 76 -17.85 17.31 10.95
C LEU A 76 -16.79 16.71 11.87
N ARG A 77 -16.53 15.40 11.79
CA ARG A 77 -15.43 14.77 12.55
C ARG A 77 -14.06 15.32 12.17
N GLY A 78 -13.80 15.56 10.88
CA GLY A 78 -12.53 16.09 10.38
C GLY A 78 -12.15 17.43 11.02
N LEU A 79 -13.14 18.29 11.28
CA LEU A 79 -12.94 19.59 11.93
C LEU A 79 -12.41 19.48 13.37
N PHE A 80 -12.66 18.36 14.05
CA PHE A 80 -12.35 18.13 15.46
C PHE A 80 -11.32 17.00 15.66
N PHE A 81 -10.48 16.72 14.66
CA PHE A 81 -9.44 15.69 14.75
C PHE A 81 -8.17 16.16 15.45
N GLU A 82 -7.78 17.43 15.28
CA GLU A 82 -6.66 18.05 15.99
C GLU A 82 -7.12 18.65 17.32
N ASP A 83 -6.21 18.72 18.31
CA ASP A 83 -6.53 19.34 19.58
C ASP A 83 -6.73 20.85 19.39
N GLN A 84 -7.99 21.29 19.33
CA GLN A 84 -8.41 22.69 19.15
C GLN A 84 -7.56 23.69 19.93
N ARG A 85 -7.11 23.37 21.15
CA ARG A 85 -6.28 24.26 21.98
C ARG A 85 -4.89 24.57 21.43
N ARG A 86 -4.39 23.73 20.52
CA ARG A 86 -3.08 23.92 19.88
C ARG A 86 -3.15 24.78 18.62
N LEU A 87 -4.36 25.06 18.14
CA LEU A 87 -4.57 25.88 16.95
C LEU A 87 -4.56 27.38 17.30
N PRO A 88 -4.15 28.26 16.37
CA PRO A 88 -4.37 29.70 16.49
C PRO A 88 -5.86 30.02 16.73
N ALA A 89 -6.15 31.10 17.46
CA ALA A 89 -7.52 31.48 17.82
C ALA A 89 -8.43 31.67 16.59
N GLU A 90 -7.89 32.22 15.50
CA GLU A 90 -8.62 32.41 14.23
C GLU A 90 -9.04 31.08 13.59
N ASP A 91 -8.16 30.07 13.62
CA ASP A 91 -8.46 28.73 13.12
C ASP A 91 -9.48 27.99 13.98
N GLN A 92 -9.43 28.17 15.30
CA GLN A 92 -10.43 27.61 16.21
C GLN A 92 -11.83 28.17 15.90
N GLN A 93 -11.91 29.49 15.69
CA GLN A 93 -13.16 30.18 15.35
C GLN A 93 -13.69 29.75 13.97
N ARG A 94 -12.82 29.68 12.95
CA ARG A 94 -13.18 29.22 11.61
C ARG A 94 -13.77 27.81 11.62
N ARG A 95 -13.11 26.86 12.28
CA ARG A 95 -13.57 25.46 12.35
C ARG A 95 -14.90 25.32 13.10
N LEU A 96 -15.12 26.09 14.17
CA LEU A 96 -16.39 26.11 14.88
C LEU A 96 -17.53 26.67 14.01
N GLN A 97 -17.23 27.69 13.20
CA GLN A 97 -18.19 28.27 12.27
C GLN A 97 -18.55 27.28 11.16
N GLU A 98 -17.56 26.58 10.59
CA GLU A 98 -17.77 25.50 9.61
C GLU A 98 -18.59 24.34 10.19
N ALA A 99 -18.29 23.94 11.44
CA ALA A 99 -19.06 22.91 12.15
C ALA A 99 -20.53 23.30 12.32
N LYS A 100 -20.81 24.57 12.63
CA LYS A 100 -22.18 25.11 12.74
C LYS A 100 -22.94 25.07 11.41
N VAL A 101 -22.27 25.38 10.30
CA VAL A 101 -22.85 25.27 8.94
C VAL A 101 -23.19 23.81 8.62
N LEU A 102 -22.27 22.88 8.89
CA LEU A 102 -22.48 21.45 8.65
C LEU A 102 -23.62 20.88 9.51
N LEU A 103 -23.71 21.27 10.78
CA LEU A 103 -24.82 20.89 11.66
C LEU A 103 -26.16 21.45 11.17
N GLY A 104 -26.18 22.67 10.63
CA GLY A 104 -27.36 23.26 9.99
C GLY A 104 -27.81 22.47 8.76
N ALA A 105 -26.86 22.05 7.91
CA ALA A 105 -27.14 21.21 6.75
C ALA A 105 -27.68 19.82 7.17
N LEU A 106 -27.09 19.21 8.19
CA LEU A 106 -27.55 17.94 8.77
C LEU A 106 -28.95 18.04 9.39
N ARG A 107 -29.29 19.16 10.05
CA ARG A 107 -30.64 19.41 10.59
C ARG A 107 -31.69 19.52 9.47
N LYS A 108 -31.38 20.22 8.37
CA LYS A 108 -32.28 20.30 7.21
C LYS A 108 -32.49 18.94 6.56
N ALA A 109 -31.41 18.18 6.39
CA ALA A 109 -31.42 16.81 5.86
C ALA A 109 -32.26 15.83 6.69
N ALA A 110 -32.34 16.05 8.01
CA ALA A 110 -33.12 15.23 8.93
C ALA A 110 -34.64 15.50 8.88
N HIS A 111 -35.08 16.65 8.33
CA HIS A 111 -36.50 17.05 8.30
C HIS A 111 -37.19 16.79 6.96
N ASP A 112 -36.47 16.86 5.84
CA ASP A 112 -37.04 16.60 4.51
C ASP A 112 -36.03 15.85 3.60
N PRO A 113 -36.06 14.50 3.57
CA PRO A 113 -35.12 13.71 2.79
C PRO A 113 -35.34 13.75 1.27
N ALA A 114 -36.46 14.32 0.78
CA ALA A 114 -36.84 14.28 -0.64
C ALA A 114 -36.55 15.60 -1.40
N GLN A 115 -36.48 16.76 -0.72
CA GLN A 115 -36.22 18.06 -1.37
C GLN A 115 -34.84 18.69 -1.07
N ALA A 116 -34.01 18.11 -0.20
CA ALA A 116 -32.87 18.82 0.39
C ALA A 116 -31.54 18.83 -0.42
N TRP A 117 -31.46 18.30 -1.64
CA TRP A 117 -30.17 18.29 -2.36
C TRP A 117 -30.26 18.65 -3.85
N ASN A 118 -30.57 19.92 -4.11
CA ASN A 118 -29.78 20.71 -5.06
C ASN A 118 -28.84 21.61 -4.23
N GLY A 119 -27.87 21.00 -3.57
CA GLY A 119 -26.76 21.73 -2.97
C GLY A 119 -25.88 22.32 -4.08
N PRO A 120 -25.26 23.50 -3.85
CA PRO A 120 -24.56 24.23 -4.91
C PRO A 120 -23.50 23.33 -5.54
N ASP A 121 -23.21 23.58 -6.83
CA ASP A 121 -22.01 23.08 -7.49
C ASP A 121 -20.85 23.14 -6.49
N PRO A 122 -19.97 22.11 -6.44
CA PRO A 122 -18.85 22.11 -5.53
C PRO A 122 -18.19 23.48 -5.69
N VAL A 123 -18.34 24.34 -4.68
CA VAL A 123 -17.58 25.57 -4.61
C VAL A 123 -16.18 25.05 -4.81
N ALA A 124 -15.59 25.40 -5.96
CA ALA A 124 -14.24 25.05 -6.29
C ALA A 124 -13.49 25.41 -5.02
N SER A 125 -13.11 24.38 -4.25
CA SER A 125 -12.19 24.59 -3.17
C SER A 125 -11.05 25.31 -3.88
N PRO A 126 -10.64 26.51 -3.44
CA PRO A 126 -9.53 27.18 -4.09
C PRO A 126 -8.49 26.08 -4.27
N GLU A 127 -8.07 25.89 -5.52
CA GLU A 127 -7.06 24.88 -5.88
C GLU A 127 -6.07 24.86 -4.73
N PRO A 128 -5.75 23.68 -4.15
CA PRO A 128 -4.87 23.64 -3.00
C PRO A 128 -3.69 24.52 -3.39
N VAL A 129 -3.58 25.68 -2.73
CA VAL A 129 -2.49 26.60 -3.00
C VAL A 129 -1.29 25.70 -2.76
N MET A 130 -0.60 25.36 -3.84
CA MET A 130 0.71 24.77 -3.74
C MET A 130 1.46 25.85 -3.00
N ASP A 131 1.63 25.62 -1.70
CA ASP A 131 2.50 26.41 -0.88
C ASP A 131 3.87 26.21 -1.51
N ASP A 132 4.24 27.15 -2.39
CA ASP A 132 5.49 27.20 -3.16
C ASP A 132 6.70 27.46 -2.25
N THR A 133 6.55 27.22 -0.95
CA THR A 133 7.65 27.08 -0.03
C THR A 133 8.25 25.68 -0.23
N PRO A 134 9.49 25.53 -0.74
CA PRO A 134 10.15 24.24 -0.86
C PRO A 134 10.61 23.80 0.53
N SER A 135 9.68 23.56 1.45
CA SER A 135 9.96 22.61 2.51
C SER A 135 10.09 21.28 1.80
N ARG A 136 11.34 20.80 1.62
CA ARG A 136 11.56 19.43 1.14
C ARG A 136 10.66 18.55 1.99
N SER A 137 9.67 17.91 1.36
CA SER A 137 8.79 16.98 2.05
C SER A 137 9.71 16.01 2.78
N TRP A 138 9.60 15.92 4.10
CA TRP A 138 10.45 15.06 4.93
C TRP A 138 10.45 13.59 4.43
N TRP A 139 9.46 13.21 3.63
CA TRP A 139 9.32 11.96 2.88
C TRP A 139 10.51 11.71 1.96
N GLU A 140 10.92 12.75 1.24
CA GLU A 140 12.02 12.72 0.27
C GLU A 140 13.38 12.92 0.95
N GLN A 141 13.39 13.16 2.26
CA GLN A 141 14.63 13.32 3.01
C GLN A 141 15.48 12.05 2.89
N PRO A 142 16.75 12.16 2.49
CA PRO A 142 17.64 11.01 2.45
C PRO A 142 17.77 10.35 3.83
N ILE A 143 17.63 9.03 3.87
CA ILE A 143 17.58 8.24 5.11
C ILE A 143 18.84 8.43 5.99
N ARG A 144 19.97 8.83 5.40
CA ARG A 144 21.23 9.14 6.08
C ARG A 144 21.14 10.30 7.09
N PHE A 145 20.13 11.17 6.96
CA PHE A 145 19.93 12.30 7.86
C PHE A 145 19.00 11.96 9.03
N VAL A 146 18.42 10.76 9.04
CA VAL A 146 17.55 10.31 10.12
C VAL A 146 18.40 9.98 11.35
N LYS A 147 17.95 10.45 12.51
CA LYS A 147 18.62 10.20 13.80
C LYS A 147 18.79 8.70 14.01
N GLY A 148 20.02 8.28 14.26
CA GLY A 148 20.36 6.86 14.45
C GLY A 148 20.73 6.12 13.16
N VAL A 149 20.72 6.75 11.99
CA VAL A 149 21.21 6.18 10.73
C VAL A 149 22.57 6.78 10.36
N GLY A 150 23.64 6.19 10.91
CA GLY A 150 25.02 6.56 10.52
C GLY A 150 25.47 5.93 9.19
N PRO A 151 26.66 6.30 8.65
CA PRO A 151 27.14 5.86 7.33
C PRO A 151 27.11 4.35 7.09
N LYS A 152 27.46 3.57 8.13
CA LYS A 152 27.40 2.09 8.07
C LYS A 152 25.98 1.56 7.90
N ARG A 153 24.99 2.19 8.56
CA ARG A 153 23.57 1.80 8.47
C ARG A 153 22.99 2.27 7.13
N THR A 154 23.37 3.44 6.63
CA THR A 154 22.99 3.91 5.29
C THR A 154 23.40 2.91 4.20
N ALA A 155 24.65 2.44 4.22
CA ALA A 155 25.12 1.46 3.24
C ALA A 155 24.39 0.11 3.32
N LEU A 156 23.84 -0.25 4.48
CA LEU A 156 23.01 -1.45 4.65
C LEU A 156 21.58 -1.23 4.13
N LEU A 157 20.98 -0.08 4.44
CA LEU A 157 19.64 0.31 3.98
C LEU A 157 19.57 0.43 2.45
N GLN A 158 20.60 1.00 1.82
CA GLN A 158 20.71 1.08 0.36
C GLN A 158 20.70 -0.30 -0.33
N ARG A 159 21.17 -1.36 0.34
CA ARG A 159 21.09 -2.73 -0.22
C ARG A 159 19.66 -3.24 -0.30
N PHE A 160 18.74 -2.67 0.48
CA PHE A 160 17.30 -2.93 0.42
C PHE A 160 16.57 -1.95 -0.52
N GLY A 161 17.30 -1.05 -1.20
CA GLY A 161 16.69 0.02 -2.01
C GLY A 161 16.09 1.15 -1.16
N ILE A 162 16.45 1.25 0.12
CA ILE A 162 15.94 2.30 1.01
C ILE A 162 16.89 3.49 0.97
N GLU A 163 16.52 4.54 0.23
CA GLU A 163 17.31 5.76 0.08
C GLU A 163 16.69 6.95 0.81
N THR A 164 15.35 6.98 0.90
CA THR A 164 14.56 8.05 1.50
C THR A 164 13.76 7.55 2.70
N VAL A 165 13.13 8.49 3.43
CA VAL A 165 12.19 8.16 4.51
C VAL A 165 10.95 7.47 3.96
N GLU A 166 10.46 7.90 2.79
CA GLU A 166 9.35 7.28 2.10
C GLU A 166 9.63 5.79 1.79
N ASP A 167 10.79 5.48 1.20
CA ASP A 167 11.17 4.08 0.92
C ASP A 167 11.14 3.22 2.18
N ALA A 168 11.59 3.80 3.31
CA ALA A 168 11.60 3.12 4.59
C ALA A 168 10.16 2.82 5.08
N LEU A 169 9.27 3.80 5.03
CA LEU A 169 7.87 3.65 5.46
C LEU A 169 7.06 2.73 4.53
N TRP A 170 7.42 2.62 3.26
CA TRP A 170 6.82 1.65 2.34
C TRP A 170 7.46 0.26 2.41
N THR A 171 8.54 0.09 3.19
CA THR A 171 9.13 -1.22 3.48
C THR A 171 8.30 -1.95 4.54
N VAL A 172 7.13 -2.45 4.13
CA VAL A 172 6.20 -3.15 5.02
C VAL A 172 6.79 -4.48 5.54
N PRO A 173 6.41 -4.94 6.75
CA PRO A 173 6.82 -6.24 7.28
C PRO A 173 6.32 -7.40 6.40
N TRP A 174 7.12 -8.47 6.26
CA TRP A 174 6.71 -9.65 5.48
C TRP A 174 6.01 -10.73 6.32
N ARG A 175 6.09 -10.62 7.65
CA ARG A 175 5.44 -11.51 8.62
C ARG A 175 5.31 -10.80 9.97
N TYR A 176 4.41 -11.29 10.82
CA TYR A 176 4.27 -10.88 12.20
C TYR A 176 4.49 -12.05 13.16
N GLU A 177 5.01 -11.74 14.34
CA GLU A 177 5.10 -12.69 15.45
C GLU A 177 4.27 -12.18 16.62
N ASP A 178 3.31 -12.97 17.06
CA ASP A 178 2.57 -12.65 18.28
C ASP A 178 3.43 -12.97 19.51
N ARG A 179 3.99 -11.92 20.11
CA ARG A 179 4.75 -11.98 21.37
C ARG A 179 4.00 -11.27 22.50
N SER A 180 2.69 -11.07 22.34
CA SER A 180 1.84 -10.45 23.37
C SER A 180 1.45 -11.45 24.46
N ILE A 181 1.44 -12.74 24.13
CA ILE A 181 1.07 -13.81 25.05
C ILE A 181 2.27 -14.19 25.91
N MET A 182 2.25 -13.77 27.18
CA MET A 182 3.24 -14.20 28.17
C MET A 182 2.88 -15.57 28.72
N THR A 183 3.77 -16.53 28.53
CA THR A 183 3.66 -17.88 29.08
C THR A 183 4.31 -17.90 30.46
N PRO A 184 3.61 -18.34 31.52
CA PRO A 184 4.24 -18.55 32.82
C PRO A 184 5.37 -19.57 32.72
N ILE A 185 6.46 -19.38 33.47
CA ILE A 185 7.66 -20.23 33.41
C ILE A 185 7.32 -21.70 33.68
N GLY A 186 6.41 -21.97 34.62
CA GLY A 186 5.95 -23.32 34.95
C GLY A 186 5.13 -24.01 33.85
N GLN A 187 4.72 -23.29 32.80
CA GLN A 187 3.92 -23.82 31.68
C GLN A 187 4.71 -23.89 30.36
N LEU A 188 6.03 -23.69 30.41
CA LEU A 188 6.86 -23.70 29.21
C LEU A 188 6.94 -25.10 28.60
N VAL A 189 6.79 -25.16 27.28
CA VAL A 189 6.85 -26.40 26.51
C VAL A 189 8.22 -26.56 25.85
N PRO A 190 8.87 -27.74 25.98
CA PRO A 190 10.10 -28.08 25.28
C PRO A 190 10.07 -27.79 23.77
N GLY A 191 11.14 -27.19 23.23
CA GLY A 191 11.34 -27.04 21.79
C GLY A 191 10.58 -25.90 21.10
N VAL A 192 9.60 -25.30 21.78
CA VAL A 192 8.74 -24.23 21.26
C VAL A 192 9.34 -22.85 21.55
N GLN A 193 8.98 -21.84 20.74
CA GLN A 193 9.30 -20.45 21.02
C GLN A 193 8.27 -19.88 22.02
N ALA A 194 8.74 -19.26 23.10
CA ALA A 194 7.87 -18.71 24.14
C ALA A 194 8.32 -17.32 24.57
N SER A 195 7.35 -16.51 24.99
CA SER A 195 7.59 -15.21 25.61
C SER A 195 7.28 -15.30 27.11
N ILE A 196 8.18 -14.80 27.96
CA ILE A 196 8.04 -14.83 29.43
C ILE A 196 8.27 -13.44 30.01
N CYS A 197 7.75 -13.20 31.21
CA CYS A 197 8.03 -12.00 32.01
C CYS A 197 8.47 -12.42 33.40
N GLY A 198 9.59 -11.90 33.90
CA GLY A 198 10.05 -12.21 35.25
C GLY A 198 11.23 -11.35 35.68
N THR A 199 11.68 -11.56 36.91
CA THR A 199 12.75 -10.78 37.55
C THR A 199 14.05 -11.58 37.61
N ILE A 200 15.18 -10.93 37.32
CA ILE A 200 16.49 -11.57 37.40
C ILE A 200 16.84 -11.84 38.86
N VAL A 201 17.10 -13.12 39.18
CA VAL A 201 17.56 -13.55 40.51
C VAL A 201 19.04 -13.92 40.52
N ARG A 202 19.62 -14.22 39.36
CA ARG A 202 21.05 -14.51 39.20
C ARG A 202 21.51 -14.04 37.82
N SER A 203 22.72 -13.50 37.76
CA SER A 203 23.39 -13.08 36.52
C SER A 203 24.86 -13.48 36.60
N GLU A 204 25.35 -14.23 35.61
CA GLU A 204 26.73 -14.73 35.57
C GLU A 204 27.27 -14.71 34.14
N ALA A 205 28.38 -14.00 33.92
CA ALA A 205 29.06 -13.98 32.63
C ALA A 205 30.21 -14.99 32.59
N LYS A 206 30.14 -15.96 31.68
CA LYS A 206 31.18 -16.95 31.42
C LYS A 206 31.94 -16.62 30.14
N ARG A 207 33.26 -16.56 30.23
CA ARG A 207 34.15 -16.32 29.07
C ARG A 207 34.88 -17.61 28.71
N ALA A 208 34.52 -18.22 27.58
CA ALA A 208 35.15 -19.46 27.13
C ALA A 208 36.52 -19.17 26.49
N ARG A 209 37.60 -19.49 27.22
CA ARG A 209 39.01 -19.19 26.86
C ARG A 209 39.48 -19.79 25.52
N ARG A 210 38.91 -20.91 25.08
CA ARG A 210 39.31 -21.65 23.85
C ARG A 210 38.53 -21.30 22.57
N ARG A 211 37.36 -20.65 22.66
CA ARG A 211 36.46 -20.42 21.51
C ARG A 211 36.08 -18.94 21.26
N ARG A 212 36.70 -17.98 21.97
CA ARG A 212 36.35 -16.54 21.91
C ARG A 212 34.84 -16.30 22.05
N LEU A 213 34.18 -17.10 22.88
CA LEU A 213 32.73 -17.10 23.02
C LEU A 213 32.38 -16.61 24.42
N THR A 214 31.55 -15.56 24.49
CA THR A 214 31.07 -15.00 25.75
C THR A 214 29.64 -15.44 25.94
N ILE A 215 29.33 -16.03 27.09
CA ILE A 215 27.99 -16.50 27.45
C ILE A 215 27.55 -15.71 28.67
N LEU A 216 26.43 -15.01 28.58
CA LEU A 216 25.76 -14.45 29.75
C LEU A 216 24.62 -15.39 30.12
N ASP A 217 24.76 -16.03 31.29
CA ASP A 217 23.75 -16.88 31.89
C ASP A 217 22.99 -16.07 32.94
N ILE A 218 21.69 -15.89 32.76
CA ILE A 218 20.81 -15.31 33.76
C ILE A 218 19.77 -16.33 34.23
N VAL A 219 19.30 -16.19 35.47
CA VAL A 219 18.14 -16.91 35.97
C VAL A 219 17.04 -15.91 36.23
N VAL A 220 15.89 -16.15 35.61
CA VAL A 220 14.69 -15.33 35.73
C VAL A 220 13.65 -16.10 36.53
N GLU A 221 13.01 -15.42 37.47
CA GLU A 221 11.97 -15.97 38.34
C GLU A 221 10.63 -15.25 38.08
N ASP A 222 9.55 -16.03 38.05
CA ASP A 222 8.18 -15.55 38.12
C ASP A 222 7.42 -16.26 39.26
N SER A 223 6.11 -16.03 39.38
CA SER A 223 5.30 -16.67 40.42
C SER A 223 5.17 -18.20 40.30
N THR A 224 5.56 -18.77 39.17
CA THR A 224 5.38 -20.19 38.84
C THR A 224 6.68 -20.98 38.81
N GLY A 225 7.84 -20.34 38.67
CA GLY A 225 9.12 -21.02 38.73
C GLY A 225 10.32 -20.17 38.30
N ARG A 226 11.43 -20.87 38.08
CA ARG A 226 12.71 -20.29 37.65
C ARG A 226 13.14 -20.85 36.31
N LEU A 227 13.68 -20.00 35.45
CA LEU A 227 14.20 -20.39 34.15
C LEU A 227 15.61 -19.85 33.93
N GLN A 228 16.50 -20.71 33.44
CA GLN A 228 17.80 -20.26 32.93
C GLN A 228 17.63 -19.68 31.51
N ALA A 229 18.08 -18.45 31.31
CA ALA A 229 18.10 -17.78 30.02
C ALA A 229 19.55 -17.45 29.63
N VAL A 230 19.90 -17.73 28.37
CA VAL A 230 21.29 -17.68 27.88
C VAL A 230 21.40 -16.72 26.71
N PHE A 231 22.42 -15.85 26.76
CA PHE A 231 22.78 -14.91 25.70
C PHE A 231 24.19 -15.20 25.19
N PHE A 232 24.33 -15.40 23.88
CA PHE A 232 25.61 -15.67 23.24
C PHE A 232 26.20 -14.39 22.63
N ASN A 233 27.49 -14.15 22.88
CA ASN A 233 28.30 -13.05 22.33
C ASN A 233 27.71 -11.64 22.55
N GLN A 234 27.03 -11.42 23.68
CA GLN A 234 26.42 -10.13 24.03
C GLN A 234 26.94 -9.64 25.40
N PRO A 235 28.24 -9.32 25.53
CA PRO A 235 28.85 -8.93 26.80
C PRO A 235 28.31 -7.62 27.37
N PHE A 236 27.79 -6.73 26.51
CA PHE A 236 27.23 -5.44 26.94
C PHE A 236 25.98 -5.59 27.84
N LEU A 237 25.29 -6.74 27.79
CA LEU A 237 24.12 -7.02 28.62
C LEU A 237 24.47 -7.25 30.09
N GLU A 238 25.73 -7.57 30.41
CA GLU A 238 26.18 -7.79 31.79
C GLU A 238 25.94 -6.56 32.68
N GLN A 239 26.06 -5.35 32.12
CA GLN A 239 25.81 -4.10 32.84
C GLN A 239 24.32 -3.76 32.98
N LEU A 240 23.49 -4.26 32.07
CA LEU A 240 22.05 -3.99 32.03
C LEU A 240 21.25 -5.00 32.85
N PHE A 241 21.73 -6.24 32.95
CA PHE A 241 21.03 -7.36 33.57
C PHE A 241 21.56 -7.61 34.98
N THR A 242 21.20 -6.70 35.88
CA THR A 242 21.49 -6.81 37.31
C THR A 242 20.37 -7.54 38.04
N VAL A 243 20.69 -8.08 39.22
CA VAL A 243 19.68 -8.77 40.06
C VAL A 243 18.61 -7.77 40.48
N GLY A 244 17.34 -8.18 40.39
CA GLY A 244 16.18 -7.33 40.65
C GLY A 244 15.60 -6.63 39.41
N THR A 245 16.30 -6.65 38.26
CA THR A 245 15.75 -6.12 37.01
C THR A 245 14.63 -7.01 36.49
N SER A 246 13.48 -6.42 36.14
CA SER A 246 12.38 -7.14 35.49
C SER A 246 12.53 -7.09 33.97
N LEU A 247 12.34 -8.23 33.32
CA LEU A 247 12.55 -8.42 31.88
C LEU A 247 11.38 -9.16 31.25
N MET A 248 11.06 -8.80 30.01
CA MET A 248 10.35 -9.69 29.09
C MET A 248 11.34 -10.32 28.15
N LEU A 249 11.30 -11.65 28.02
CA LEU A 249 12.18 -12.42 27.15
C LEU A 249 11.35 -13.16 26.12
N THR A 250 11.89 -13.32 24.91
CA THR A 250 11.35 -14.23 23.91
C THR A 250 12.48 -15.05 23.34
N GLY A 251 12.30 -16.36 23.29
CA GLY A 251 13.35 -17.27 22.86
C GLY A 251 12.84 -18.69 22.67
N ARG A 252 13.75 -19.54 22.19
CA ARG A 252 13.46 -20.96 21.98
C ARG A 252 13.80 -21.75 23.24
N MET A 253 12.88 -22.63 23.63
CA MET A 253 13.10 -23.56 24.73
C MET A 253 13.99 -24.72 24.26
N VAL A 254 15.14 -24.89 24.89
CA VAL A 254 16.11 -25.94 24.57
C VAL A 254 16.48 -26.75 25.80
N ALA A 255 16.96 -27.97 25.59
CA ALA A 255 17.48 -28.82 26.66
C ALA A 255 18.71 -28.16 27.31
N GLY A 256 18.77 -28.16 28.65
CA GLY A 256 19.95 -27.71 29.38
C GLY A 256 20.91 -28.84 29.68
N ALA A 257 21.79 -28.63 30.66
CA ALA A 257 22.86 -29.58 31.02
C ALA A 257 22.35 -30.94 31.51
N GLN A 258 21.14 -30.99 32.08
CA GLN A 258 20.47 -32.22 32.55
C GLN A 258 19.29 -32.62 31.63
N GLY A 259 19.37 -32.28 30.35
CA GLY A 259 18.30 -32.57 29.38
C GLY A 259 17.09 -31.64 29.54
N TRP A 260 15.89 -32.15 29.23
CA TRP A 260 14.64 -31.40 29.30
C TRP A 260 14.11 -31.18 30.73
N VAL A 261 14.73 -31.79 31.74
CA VAL A 261 14.38 -31.55 33.16
C VAL A 261 14.90 -30.17 33.62
N ALA A 262 16.07 -29.77 33.11
CA ALA A 262 16.66 -28.46 33.34
C ALA A 262 16.60 -27.64 32.04
N MET A 263 15.39 -27.35 31.55
CA MET A 263 15.23 -26.55 30.33
C MET A 263 15.86 -25.17 30.50
N ARG A 264 16.37 -24.65 29.39
CA ARG A 264 16.85 -23.26 29.30
C ARG A 264 16.24 -22.59 28.08
N MET A 265 16.19 -21.26 28.12
CA MET A 265 15.80 -20.44 26.98
C MET A 265 17.05 -19.90 26.30
N GLU A 266 17.16 -20.13 24.99
CA GLU A 266 18.07 -19.37 24.13
C GLU A 266 17.34 -18.11 23.69
N VAL A 267 17.74 -16.97 24.27
CA VAL A 267 17.01 -15.72 24.11
C VAL A 267 17.28 -15.12 22.75
N ALA A 268 16.21 -14.89 21.99
CA ALA A 268 16.27 -14.21 20.70
C ALA A 268 16.08 -12.70 20.85
N GLN A 269 15.17 -12.28 21.74
CA GLN A 269 14.83 -10.88 21.98
C GLN A 269 14.51 -10.65 23.46
N TYR A 270 14.77 -9.42 23.92
CA TYR A 270 14.49 -8.99 25.28
C TYR A 270 13.99 -7.54 25.31
N GLU A 271 13.29 -7.22 26.39
CA GLU A 271 12.78 -5.90 26.75
C GLU A 271 12.91 -5.71 28.27
N VAL A 272 13.36 -4.54 28.72
CA VAL A 272 13.44 -4.22 30.15
C VAL A 272 12.11 -3.63 30.59
N VAL A 273 11.60 -4.07 31.74
CA VAL A 273 10.32 -3.61 32.31
C VAL A 273 10.61 -2.74 33.52
N GLY A 274 10.12 -1.49 33.51
CA GLY A 274 10.28 -0.55 34.61
C GLY A 274 9.54 0.77 34.37
N ALA A 275 9.37 1.58 35.42
CA ALA A 275 8.64 2.86 35.35
C ALA A 275 9.34 3.91 34.44
N GLU A 276 10.65 3.76 34.22
CA GLU A 276 11.45 4.62 33.33
C GLU A 276 11.75 3.95 31.97
N ALA A 277 11.22 2.75 31.71
CA ALA A 277 11.50 2.02 30.48
C ALA A 277 10.67 2.54 29.30
N GLU A 278 11.26 2.59 28.11
CA GLU A 278 10.54 2.87 26.87
C GLU A 278 9.41 1.84 26.64
N ALA A 279 8.35 2.27 25.95
CA ALA A 279 7.23 1.39 25.63
C ALA A 279 7.71 0.16 24.84
N PRO A 280 7.15 -1.04 25.08
CA PRO A 280 7.65 -2.25 24.48
C PRO A 280 7.61 -2.23 22.95
N LEU A 281 8.76 -2.53 22.32
CA LEU A 281 8.97 -2.58 20.87
C LEU A 281 9.30 -3.98 20.37
N HIS A 282 9.69 -4.90 21.25
CA HIS A 282 10.31 -6.17 20.85
C HIS A 282 9.65 -7.39 21.46
N VAL A 283 8.96 -7.23 22.59
CA VAL A 283 8.24 -8.27 23.33
C VAL A 283 6.95 -7.65 23.92
N GLY A 284 5.92 -8.43 24.22
CA GLY A 284 4.68 -7.91 24.82
C GLY A 284 3.67 -7.34 23.83
N ARG A 285 3.88 -7.57 22.52
CA ARG A 285 2.98 -7.15 21.45
C ARG A 285 3.10 -8.04 20.23
N ILE A 286 2.24 -7.82 19.24
CA ILE A 286 2.46 -8.34 17.90
C ILE A 286 3.64 -7.56 17.29
N VAL A 287 4.70 -8.28 16.92
CA VAL A 287 5.96 -7.71 16.47
C VAL A 287 6.13 -7.93 14.96
N PRO A 288 6.36 -6.87 14.16
CA PRO A 288 6.66 -7.01 12.75
C PRO A 288 8.05 -7.63 12.52
N VAL A 289 8.15 -8.49 11.51
CA VAL A 289 9.39 -9.12 11.03
C VAL A 289 9.70 -8.59 9.63
N TYR A 290 10.94 -8.13 9.44
CA TYR A 290 11.41 -7.54 8.19
C TYR A 290 12.44 -8.46 7.54
N HIS A 291 12.79 -8.18 6.27
CA HIS A 291 13.92 -8.85 5.65
C HIS A 291 15.22 -8.41 6.32
N GLU A 292 16.07 -9.37 6.63
CA GLU A 292 17.33 -9.16 7.34
C GLU A 292 18.52 -9.39 6.41
N THR A 293 19.63 -8.71 6.67
CA THR A 293 20.91 -8.98 6.01
C THR A 293 22.04 -8.93 7.03
N LYS A 294 23.25 -9.35 6.64
CA LYS A 294 24.40 -9.35 7.55
C LYS A 294 24.65 -7.93 8.09
N GLY A 295 24.40 -7.73 9.38
CA GLY A 295 24.54 -6.44 10.07
C GLY A 295 23.27 -5.58 10.14
N TRP A 296 22.15 -6.04 9.56
CA TRP A 296 20.83 -5.40 9.63
C TRP A 296 19.76 -6.40 10.07
N THR A 297 19.10 -6.11 11.18
CA THR A 297 18.13 -7.00 11.85
C THR A 297 16.75 -6.35 11.92
N SER A 298 15.71 -7.17 12.08
CA SER A 298 14.35 -6.65 12.30
C SER A 298 14.25 -5.80 13.56
N ARG A 299 15.12 -6.03 14.57
CA ARG A 299 15.22 -5.17 15.76
C ARG A 299 15.64 -3.76 15.40
N GLN A 300 16.67 -3.62 14.56
CA GLN A 300 17.13 -2.33 14.06
C GLN A 300 16.08 -1.65 13.18
N MET A 301 15.41 -2.43 12.31
CA MET A 301 14.33 -1.91 11.47
C MET A 301 13.16 -1.37 12.31
N ARG A 302 12.71 -2.11 13.32
CA ARG A 302 11.65 -1.64 14.25
C ARG A 302 12.04 -0.36 14.96
N ALA A 303 13.26 -0.26 15.47
CA ALA A 303 13.73 0.96 16.12
C ALA A 303 13.76 2.17 15.16
N LEU A 304 14.18 1.95 13.90
CA LEU A 304 14.14 2.96 12.85
C LEU A 304 12.70 3.39 12.57
N MET A 305 11.79 2.45 12.29
CA MET A 305 10.39 2.75 11.98
C MET A 305 9.67 3.44 13.12
N LYS A 306 9.95 3.03 14.37
CA LYS A 306 9.38 3.67 15.56
C LYS A 306 9.81 5.13 15.64
N GLY A 307 11.11 5.41 15.48
CA GLY A 307 11.63 6.77 15.49
C GLY A 307 11.06 7.64 14.37
N LEU A 308 10.90 7.07 13.17
CA LEU A 308 10.29 7.77 12.03
C LEU A 308 8.81 8.09 12.27
N LEU A 309 8.03 7.11 12.70
CA LEU A 309 6.59 7.29 12.92
C LEU A 309 6.30 8.21 14.11
N ASP A 310 7.07 8.14 15.19
CA ASP A 310 6.85 9.02 16.34
C ASP A 310 7.13 10.49 16.03
N LEU A 311 8.07 10.77 15.11
CA LEU A 311 8.41 12.12 14.68
C LEU A 311 7.49 12.64 13.58
N HIS A 312 7.14 11.79 12.62
CA HIS A 312 6.59 12.26 11.34
C HIS A 312 5.27 11.63 10.94
N ALA A 313 4.67 10.73 11.74
CA ALA A 313 3.41 10.08 11.33
C ALA A 313 2.28 11.06 11.02
N VAL A 314 2.22 12.24 11.65
CA VAL A 314 1.17 13.25 11.41
C VAL A 314 1.34 13.94 10.07
N GLU A 315 2.58 14.07 9.61
CA GLU A 315 2.94 14.81 8.40
C GLU A 315 2.81 13.94 7.14
N ALA A 316 2.18 12.77 7.24
CA ALA A 316 2.04 11.88 6.11
C ALA A 316 1.12 12.50 5.04
N ARG A 317 1.57 12.57 3.79
CA ARG A 317 0.79 13.15 2.69
C ARG A 317 -0.32 12.19 2.24
N GLU A 318 -1.57 12.59 2.42
CA GLU A 318 -2.71 11.83 1.92
C GLU A 318 -2.89 12.08 0.42
N VAL A 319 -2.72 11.02 -0.38
CA VAL A 319 -2.87 11.07 -1.84
C VAL A 319 -4.32 10.77 -2.28
N LEU A 320 -5.09 10.04 -1.47
CA LEU A 320 -6.46 9.66 -1.83
C LEU A 320 -7.49 10.72 -1.35
N PRO A 321 -8.30 11.28 -2.26
CA PRO A 321 -9.33 12.25 -1.90
C PRO A 321 -10.31 11.69 -0.85
N VAL A 322 -10.79 12.55 0.05
CA VAL A 322 -11.76 12.19 1.10
C VAL A 322 -12.98 11.43 0.54
N PRO A 323 -13.61 11.84 -0.58
CA PRO A 323 -14.75 11.11 -1.14
C PRO A 323 -14.41 9.67 -1.56
N LEU A 324 -13.20 9.44 -2.08
CA LEU A 324 -12.75 8.11 -2.51
C LEU A 324 -12.53 7.20 -1.29
N ARG A 325 -11.88 7.73 -0.24
CA ARG A 325 -11.66 7.00 1.01
C ARG A 325 -12.98 6.64 1.70
N ALA A 326 -13.93 7.58 1.75
CA ALA A 326 -15.26 7.33 2.30
C ALA A 326 -16.00 6.24 1.51
N ARG A 327 -16.03 6.34 0.17
CA ARG A 327 -16.69 5.37 -0.71
C ARG A 327 -16.12 3.95 -0.56
N CYS A 328 -14.81 3.83 -0.44
CA CYS A 328 -14.13 2.54 -0.40
C CYS A 328 -13.88 2.03 1.05
N ARG A 329 -14.24 2.83 2.07
CA ARG A 329 -13.99 2.59 3.50
C ARG A 329 -12.51 2.36 3.79
N LEU A 330 -11.68 3.30 3.34
CA LEU A 330 -10.23 3.23 3.42
C LEU A 330 -9.72 4.11 4.58
N LEU A 331 -8.72 3.61 5.31
CA LEU A 331 -8.07 4.37 6.39
C LEU A 331 -7.29 5.58 5.85
N PRO A 332 -7.04 6.62 6.66
CA PRO A 332 -5.99 7.60 6.37
C PRO A 332 -4.63 6.91 6.24
N ILE A 333 -3.76 7.43 5.37
CA ILE A 333 -2.43 6.85 5.13
C ILE A 333 -1.59 6.75 6.41
N GLN A 334 -1.65 7.76 7.28
CA GLN A 334 -0.96 7.80 8.58
C GLN A 334 -1.29 6.55 9.40
N GLN A 335 -2.58 6.27 9.54
CA GLN A 335 -3.09 5.16 10.32
C GLN A 335 -2.72 3.81 9.68
N ALA A 336 -2.80 3.72 8.36
CA ALA A 336 -2.48 2.48 7.65
C ALA A 336 -1.00 2.09 7.80
N ILE A 337 -0.07 3.05 7.63
CA ILE A 337 1.35 2.79 7.84
C ILE A 337 1.60 2.43 9.32
N GLN A 338 1.02 3.19 10.26
CA GLN A 338 1.19 2.90 11.68
C GLN A 338 0.68 1.50 12.07
N ASP A 339 -0.48 1.09 11.59
CA ASP A 339 -1.08 -0.21 11.92
C ASP A 339 -0.34 -1.40 11.28
N VAL A 340 0.29 -1.20 10.11
CA VAL A 340 1.12 -2.22 9.46
C VAL A 340 2.46 -2.36 10.19
N HIS A 341 3.13 -1.27 10.56
CA HIS A 341 4.41 -1.35 11.26
C HIS A 341 4.27 -1.64 12.76
N PHE A 342 3.22 -1.13 13.41
CA PHE A 342 2.97 -1.29 14.84
C PHE A 342 1.49 -1.59 15.11
N PRO A 343 1.04 -2.82 14.81
CA PRO A 343 -0.33 -3.26 15.03
C PRO A 343 -0.80 -2.98 16.46
N GLN A 344 -2.06 -2.57 16.59
CA GLN A 344 -2.68 -2.32 17.88
C GLN A 344 -2.98 -3.64 18.61
N SER A 345 -3.03 -3.57 19.93
CA SER A 345 -3.44 -4.71 20.76
C SER A 345 -4.85 -5.19 20.37
N GLY A 346 -5.02 -6.50 20.20
CA GLY A 346 -6.28 -7.10 19.75
C GLY A 346 -6.46 -7.17 18.23
N THR A 347 -5.47 -6.77 17.44
CA THR A 347 -5.45 -7.04 15.99
C THR A 347 -5.41 -8.54 15.74
N ASP A 348 -6.26 -9.03 14.83
CA ASP A 348 -6.26 -10.43 14.41
C ASP A 348 -4.95 -10.76 13.67
N GLY A 349 -4.05 -11.50 14.34
CA GLY A 349 -2.75 -11.91 13.78
C GLY A 349 -2.88 -12.73 12.49
N GLY A 350 -3.94 -13.52 12.34
CA GLY A 350 -4.18 -14.31 11.13
C GLY A 350 -4.61 -13.45 9.94
N GLN A 351 -5.31 -12.33 10.15
CA GLN A 351 -5.55 -11.34 9.09
C GLN A 351 -4.29 -10.54 8.77
N LEU A 352 -3.51 -10.23 9.79
CA LEU A 352 -2.28 -9.46 9.67
C LEU A 352 -1.24 -10.19 8.82
N ASP A 353 -0.97 -11.48 9.10
CA ASP A 353 -0.04 -12.31 8.33
C ASP A 353 -0.50 -12.56 6.88
N ARG A 354 -1.82 -12.54 6.63
CA ARG A 354 -2.38 -12.68 5.27
C ARG A 354 -2.49 -11.36 4.51
N GLY A 355 -2.11 -10.23 5.12
CA GLY A 355 -2.24 -8.91 4.52
C GLY A 355 -3.70 -8.50 4.28
N LEU A 356 -4.64 -8.96 5.11
CA LEU A 356 -6.09 -8.73 4.94
C LEU A 356 -6.65 -7.62 5.83
N THR A 357 -5.82 -6.99 6.66
CA THR A 357 -6.29 -5.92 7.56
C THR A 357 -6.69 -4.67 6.78
N PRO A 358 -7.53 -3.78 7.35
CA PRO A 358 -7.91 -2.52 6.71
C PRO A 358 -6.70 -1.66 6.29
N ALA A 359 -5.60 -1.75 7.04
CA ALA A 359 -4.36 -1.07 6.75
C ALA A 359 -3.67 -1.62 5.48
N HIS A 360 -3.49 -2.95 5.37
CA HIS A 360 -2.98 -3.57 4.15
C HIS A 360 -3.88 -3.30 2.94
N ARG A 361 -5.21 -3.40 3.11
CA ARG A 361 -6.18 -3.07 2.06
C ARG A 361 -6.03 -1.62 1.60
N ARG A 362 -5.79 -0.67 2.52
CA ARG A 362 -5.56 0.74 2.20
C ARG A 362 -4.28 0.94 1.38
N LEU A 363 -3.17 0.30 1.75
CA LEU A 363 -1.89 0.42 1.04
C LEU A 363 -1.97 -0.22 -0.36
N ALA A 364 -2.47 -1.46 -0.44
CA ALA A 364 -2.64 -2.16 -1.71
C ALA A 364 -3.61 -1.44 -2.66
N PHE A 365 -4.67 -0.82 -2.11
CA PHE A 365 -5.59 -0.02 -2.91
C PHE A 365 -4.89 1.21 -3.51
N GLU A 366 -4.11 1.95 -2.73
CA GLU A 366 -3.40 3.13 -3.23
C GLU A 366 -2.41 2.76 -4.33
N GLU A 367 -1.58 1.74 -4.12
CA GLU A 367 -0.61 1.29 -5.11
C GLU A 367 -1.28 0.94 -6.44
N LEU A 368 -2.32 0.09 -6.39
CA LEU A 368 -3.07 -0.29 -7.59
C LEU A 368 -3.82 0.91 -8.20
N PHE A 369 -4.38 1.80 -7.38
CA PHE A 369 -5.12 2.97 -7.86
C PHE A 369 -4.19 3.95 -8.58
N VAL A 370 -3.02 4.24 -8.02
CA VAL A 370 -2.01 5.12 -8.63
C VAL A 370 -1.53 4.53 -9.96
N LEU A 371 -1.26 3.22 -10.01
CA LEU A 371 -0.91 2.53 -11.26
C LEU A 371 -2.03 2.64 -12.31
N GLN A 372 -3.28 2.37 -11.91
CA GLN A 372 -4.43 2.47 -12.81
C GLN A 372 -4.67 3.91 -13.27
N LEU A 373 -4.45 4.90 -12.41
CA LEU A 373 -4.58 6.31 -12.76
C LEU A 373 -3.51 6.72 -13.79
N ALA A 374 -2.26 6.28 -13.61
CA ALA A 374 -1.19 6.50 -14.58
C ALA A 374 -1.51 5.86 -15.94
N LEU A 375 -2.00 4.61 -15.94
CA LEU A 375 -2.43 3.91 -17.16
C LEU A 375 -3.62 4.61 -17.83
N ALA A 376 -4.62 5.02 -17.07
CA ALA A 376 -5.80 5.72 -17.59
C ALA A 376 -5.43 7.11 -18.15
N SER A 377 -4.53 7.83 -17.48
CA SER A 377 -4.00 9.11 -17.96
C SER A 377 -3.28 8.93 -19.30
N ARG A 378 -2.37 7.95 -19.38
CA ARG A 378 -1.69 7.60 -20.64
C ARG A 378 -2.67 7.20 -21.74
N GLN A 379 -3.67 6.37 -21.45
CA GLN A 379 -4.70 5.99 -22.40
C GLN A 379 -5.53 7.19 -22.88
N ARG A 380 -5.80 8.16 -22.00
CA ARG A 380 -6.53 9.38 -22.36
C ARG A 380 -5.73 10.21 -23.35
N VAL A 381 -4.44 10.40 -23.11
CA VAL A 381 -3.53 11.10 -24.05
C VAL A 381 -3.54 10.37 -25.40
N MET A 382 -3.33 9.06 -25.42
CA MET A 382 -3.37 8.27 -26.67
C MET A 382 -4.72 8.31 -27.40
N LYS A 383 -5.84 8.42 -26.67
CA LYS A 383 -7.18 8.53 -27.28
C LYS A 383 -7.47 9.91 -27.86
N GLN A 384 -6.72 10.92 -27.44
CA GLN A 384 -6.79 12.30 -27.96
C GLN A 384 -5.85 12.49 -29.15
N GLU A 385 -4.83 11.65 -29.31
CA GLU A 385 -4.02 11.63 -30.52
C GLU A 385 -4.89 11.32 -31.74
N VAL A 386 -4.83 12.21 -32.72
CA VAL A 386 -5.48 12.03 -34.01
C VAL A 386 -4.44 11.49 -34.98
N LYS A 387 -4.78 10.38 -35.64
CA LYS A 387 -3.96 9.81 -36.70
C LYS A 387 -4.27 10.54 -38.00
N GLU A 388 -3.25 11.15 -38.59
CA GLU A 388 -3.38 11.84 -39.89
C GLU A 388 -3.43 10.86 -41.08
N VAL A 389 -3.09 9.59 -40.83
CA VAL A 389 -3.07 8.50 -41.81
C VAL A 389 -4.42 7.80 -41.87
N SER A 390 -4.86 7.41 -43.07
CA SER A 390 -6.02 6.53 -43.27
C SER A 390 -5.60 5.28 -44.03
N PHE A 391 -6.03 4.11 -43.54
CA PHE A 391 -5.74 2.83 -44.19
C PHE A 391 -6.93 2.36 -45.02
N ASN A 392 -6.68 1.82 -46.22
CA ASN A 392 -7.72 1.30 -47.10
C ASN A 392 -8.00 -0.18 -46.78
N PRO A 393 -9.15 -0.51 -46.15
CA PRO A 393 -9.47 -1.89 -45.78
C PRO A 393 -9.72 -2.81 -46.98
N LYS A 394 -9.91 -2.25 -48.18
CA LYS A 394 -10.20 -2.98 -49.41
C LYS A 394 -8.96 -3.12 -50.31
N THR A 395 -7.76 -3.00 -49.75
CA THR A 395 -6.54 -3.16 -50.55
C THR A 395 -6.49 -4.57 -51.18
N PRO A 396 -6.22 -4.68 -52.50
CA PRO A 396 -6.14 -5.98 -53.18
C PRO A 396 -5.07 -6.93 -52.59
N LEU A 397 -4.08 -6.39 -51.88
CA LEU A 397 -3.00 -7.18 -51.29
C LEU A 397 -3.49 -8.12 -50.18
N LEU A 398 -4.52 -7.74 -49.42
CA LEU A 398 -5.10 -8.62 -48.39
C LEU A 398 -5.73 -9.87 -49.03
N GLY A 399 -6.51 -9.69 -50.10
CA GLY A 399 -7.10 -10.82 -50.82
C GLY A 399 -6.06 -11.70 -51.53
N LYS A 400 -4.92 -11.13 -51.95
CA LYS A 400 -3.79 -11.90 -52.49
C LYS A 400 -3.08 -12.71 -51.39
N LEU A 401 -2.88 -12.13 -50.21
CA LEU A 401 -2.30 -12.81 -49.06
C LEU A 401 -3.18 -13.99 -48.64
N ASP A 402 -4.49 -13.77 -48.46
CA ASP A 402 -5.40 -14.84 -48.03
C ASP A 402 -5.42 -16.05 -48.99
N ARG A 403 -5.22 -15.82 -50.30
CA ARG A 403 -5.11 -16.88 -51.31
C ARG A 403 -3.75 -17.56 -51.35
N SER A 404 -2.68 -16.91 -50.87
CA SER A 404 -1.32 -17.47 -50.88
C SER A 404 -1.02 -18.32 -49.64
N LEU A 405 -1.83 -18.22 -48.59
CA LEU A 405 -1.64 -19.00 -47.37
C LEU A 405 -1.93 -20.49 -47.58
N PRO A 406 -1.06 -21.40 -47.11
CA PRO A 406 -1.27 -22.84 -47.23
C PRO A 406 -2.26 -23.41 -46.19
N PHE A 407 -2.93 -22.54 -45.43
CA PHE A 407 -3.87 -22.90 -44.37
C PHE A 407 -5.01 -21.89 -44.30
N GLN A 408 -6.11 -22.29 -43.67
CA GLN A 408 -7.22 -21.39 -43.35
C GLN A 408 -7.01 -20.73 -41.99
N LEU A 409 -7.43 -19.47 -41.87
CA LEU A 409 -7.40 -18.78 -40.59
C LEU A 409 -8.43 -19.38 -39.63
N THR A 410 -8.07 -19.43 -38.35
CA THR A 410 -9.01 -19.84 -37.31
C THR A 410 -10.02 -18.73 -37.06
N ALA A 411 -11.19 -19.07 -36.53
CA ALA A 411 -12.21 -18.09 -36.13
C ALA A 411 -11.66 -17.02 -35.14
N ALA A 412 -10.72 -17.42 -34.28
CA ALA A 412 -10.04 -16.49 -33.37
C ALA A 412 -9.14 -15.50 -34.10
N GLN A 413 -8.34 -15.97 -35.07
CA GLN A 413 -7.50 -15.12 -35.92
C GLN A 413 -8.36 -14.17 -36.74
N GLU A 414 -9.41 -14.65 -37.40
CA GLU A 414 -10.32 -13.80 -38.18
C GLU A 414 -10.97 -12.70 -37.33
N ARG A 415 -11.42 -13.02 -36.12
CA ARG A 415 -11.98 -12.04 -35.18
C ARG A 415 -10.94 -10.96 -34.84
N VAL A 416 -9.73 -11.36 -34.47
CA VAL A 416 -8.65 -10.43 -34.14
C VAL A 416 -8.26 -9.57 -35.35
N ASN A 417 -8.24 -10.16 -36.55
CA ASN A 417 -7.94 -9.43 -37.79
C ASN A 417 -9.02 -8.39 -38.11
N ARG A 418 -10.30 -8.70 -37.88
CA ARG A 418 -11.40 -7.71 -38.00
C ARG A 418 -11.26 -6.58 -36.98
N GLU A 419 -10.89 -6.89 -35.75
CA GLU A 419 -10.63 -5.89 -34.71
C GLU A 419 -9.45 -4.97 -35.08
N ILE A 420 -8.33 -5.54 -35.58
CA ILE A 420 -7.17 -4.78 -36.08
C ILE A 420 -7.56 -3.91 -37.27
N LEU A 421 -8.31 -4.44 -38.23
CA LEU A 421 -8.78 -3.68 -39.38
C LEU A 421 -9.63 -2.48 -38.95
N SER A 422 -10.54 -2.69 -37.99
CA SER A 422 -11.36 -1.62 -37.42
C SER A 422 -10.50 -0.54 -36.74
N ASP A 423 -9.51 -0.94 -35.95
CA ASP A 423 -8.64 0.00 -35.25
C ASP A 423 -7.74 0.78 -36.23
N MET A 424 -7.13 0.08 -37.20
CA MET A 424 -6.28 0.68 -38.21
C MET A 424 -7.08 1.61 -39.14
N THR A 425 -8.33 1.31 -39.47
CA THR A 425 -9.14 2.23 -40.32
C THR A 425 -9.70 3.44 -39.57
N SER A 426 -9.68 3.42 -38.24
CA SER A 426 -10.17 4.55 -37.42
C SER A 426 -9.28 5.80 -37.52
N SER A 427 -9.81 6.96 -37.14
CA SER A 427 -9.06 8.22 -37.04
C SER A 427 -8.07 8.28 -35.86
N LYS A 428 -7.94 7.21 -35.09
CA LYS A 428 -7.06 7.13 -33.91
C LYS A 428 -5.90 6.15 -34.16
N PRO A 429 -4.74 6.35 -33.51
CA PRO A 429 -3.68 5.36 -33.51
C PRO A 429 -4.14 4.03 -32.90
N MET A 430 -3.76 2.91 -33.51
CA MET A 430 -4.00 1.58 -32.94
C MET A 430 -2.91 1.28 -31.90
N ASN A 431 -3.28 0.96 -30.66
CA ASN A 431 -2.39 0.38 -29.66
C ASN A 431 -3.02 -0.88 -29.07
N ARG A 432 -2.69 -2.02 -29.67
CA ARG A 432 -3.32 -3.32 -29.38
C ARG A 432 -2.28 -4.35 -28.99
N LEU A 433 -2.56 -5.08 -27.92
CA LEU A 433 -1.82 -6.28 -27.54
C LEU A 433 -2.56 -7.52 -28.05
N VAL A 434 -1.94 -8.26 -28.99
CA VAL A 434 -2.44 -9.56 -29.43
C VAL A 434 -1.84 -10.64 -28.54
N GLN A 435 -2.67 -11.27 -27.70
CA GLN A 435 -2.26 -12.33 -26.78
C GLN A 435 -2.70 -13.71 -27.29
N GLY A 436 -1.82 -14.70 -27.18
CA GLY A 436 -2.13 -16.09 -27.49
C GLY A 436 -0.94 -17.01 -27.29
N ASP A 437 -1.19 -18.30 -27.20
CA ASP A 437 -0.19 -19.33 -26.92
C ASP A 437 0.86 -19.48 -28.04
N VAL A 438 1.98 -20.13 -27.73
CA VAL A 438 2.99 -20.45 -28.75
C VAL A 438 2.35 -21.35 -29.82
N GLY A 439 2.54 -20.99 -31.10
CA GLY A 439 1.91 -21.72 -32.21
C GLY A 439 0.50 -21.25 -32.60
N SER A 440 -0.12 -20.32 -31.87
CA SER A 440 -1.48 -19.82 -32.19
C SER A 440 -1.58 -18.95 -33.46
N GLY A 441 -0.47 -18.75 -34.18
CA GLY A 441 -0.43 -17.94 -35.40
C GLY A 441 -0.48 -16.43 -35.18
N LYS A 442 0.01 -15.92 -34.04
CA LYS A 442 0.16 -14.45 -33.82
C LYS A 442 0.89 -13.73 -34.97
N THR A 443 1.85 -14.42 -35.58
CA THR A 443 2.63 -13.90 -36.69
C THR A 443 1.79 -13.60 -37.93
N ILE A 444 0.80 -14.44 -38.28
CA ILE A 444 -0.03 -14.18 -39.47
C ILE A 444 -0.97 -12.99 -39.24
N VAL A 445 -1.46 -12.81 -38.02
CA VAL A 445 -2.23 -11.63 -37.61
C VAL A 445 -1.41 -10.35 -37.78
N ALA A 446 -0.14 -10.36 -37.37
CA ALA A 446 0.77 -9.22 -37.59
C ALA A 446 1.04 -8.97 -39.07
N VAL A 447 1.25 -10.02 -39.88
CA VAL A 447 1.47 -9.90 -41.34
C VAL A 447 0.28 -9.23 -42.02
N GLN A 448 -0.95 -9.59 -41.66
CA GLN A 448 -2.13 -8.95 -42.26
C GLN A 448 -2.19 -7.45 -41.94
N ALA A 449 -1.83 -7.05 -40.71
CA ALA A 449 -1.73 -5.63 -40.35
C ALA A 449 -0.66 -4.90 -41.18
N MET A 450 0.51 -5.52 -41.38
CA MET A 450 1.58 -4.96 -42.22
C MET A 450 1.12 -4.83 -43.68
N VAL A 451 0.49 -5.85 -44.25
CA VAL A 451 -0.02 -5.82 -45.63
C VAL A 451 -1.09 -4.75 -45.83
N LEU A 452 -1.96 -4.53 -44.84
CA LEU A 452 -2.91 -3.41 -44.88
C LEU A 452 -2.20 -2.05 -44.94
N ALA A 453 -1.11 -1.89 -44.18
CA ALA A 453 -0.31 -0.67 -44.18
C ALA A 453 0.40 -0.43 -45.53
N CYS A 454 1.13 -1.45 -46.01
CA CYS A 454 1.81 -1.41 -47.31
C CYS A 454 0.83 -1.21 -48.47
N GLY A 455 -0.31 -1.89 -48.42
CA GLY A 455 -1.38 -1.74 -49.40
C GLY A 455 -2.09 -0.39 -49.38
N SER A 456 -1.82 0.45 -48.39
CA SER A 456 -2.29 1.83 -48.26
C SER A 456 -1.19 2.86 -48.56
N GLY A 457 0.00 2.42 -49.01
CA GLY A 457 1.12 3.30 -49.37
C GLY A 457 2.07 3.65 -48.23
N TYR A 458 2.00 2.95 -47.09
CA TYR A 458 2.86 3.19 -45.94
C TYR A 458 3.85 2.04 -45.70
N GLN A 459 4.90 2.30 -44.93
CA GLN A 459 5.84 1.26 -44.52
C GLN A 459 5.40 0.61 -43.20
N ALA A 460 5.79 -0.65 -42.99
CA ALA A 460 5.57 -1.38 -41.75
C ALA A 460 6.88 -1.89 -41.16
N ALA A 461 7.04 -1.76 -39.83
CA ALA A 461 8.21 -2.24 -39.11
C ALA A 461 7.83 -3.35 -38.12
N LEU A 462 8.52 -4.48 -38.19
CA LEU A 462 8.43 -5.55 -37.21
C LEU A 462 9.72 -5.56 -36.35
N MET A 463 9.58 -5.27 -35.07
CA MET A 463 10.69 -5.30 -34.12
C MET A 463 10.77 -6.65 -33.40
N ALA A 464 11.98 -7.16 -33.18
CA ALA A 464 12.23 -8.39 -32.44
C ALA A 464 13.30 -8.13 -31.35
N PRO A 465 13.25 -8.85 -30.21
CA PRO A 465 14.14 -8.56 -29.08
C PRO A 465 15.58 -9.04 -29.30
N THR A 466 15.83 -9.92 -30.28
CA THR A 466 17.17 -10.44 -30.61
C THR A 466 17.37 -10.52 -32.12
N GLU A 467 18.63 -10.44 -32.56
CA GLU A 467 18.97 -10.54 -33.98
C GLU A 467 18.58 -11.90 -34.59
N ILE A 468 18.66 -12.99 -33.80
CA ILE A 468 18.29 -14.33 -34.25
C ILE A 468 16.78 -14.41 -34.52
N LEU A 469 15.94 -13.86 -33.64
CA LEU A 469 14.49 -13.80 -33.86
C LEU A 469 14.15 -12.88 -35.04
N ALA A 470 14.87 -11.76 -35.19
CA ALA A 470 14.71 -10.87 -36.34
C ALA A 470 15.01 -11.59 -37.67
N GLU A 471 16.08 -12.40 -37.74
CA GLU A 471 16.39 -13.22 -38.91
C GLU A 471 15.31 -14.27 -39.19
N GLN A 472 14.81 -14.95 -38.16
CA GLN A 472 13.74 -15.94 -38.30
C GLN A 472 12.47 -15.30 -38.85
N HIS A 473 12.06 -14.16 -38.28
CA HIS A 473 10.93 -13.40 -38.80
C HIS A 473 11.20 -12.93 -40.23
N TYR A 474 12.38 -12.38 -40.53
CA TYR A 474 12.75 -11.93 -41.87
C TYR A 474 12.57 -13.02 -42.93
N ARG A 475 13.09 -14.24 -42.69
CA ARG A 475 12.94 -15.36 -43.63
C ARG A 475 11.47 -15.73 -43.85
N THR A 476 10.69 -15.73 -42.77
CA THR A 476 9.25 -16.03 -42.81
C THR A 476 8.47 -14.95 -43.56
N MET A 477 8.71 -13.68 -43.23
CA MET A 477 8.06 -12.52 -43.85
C MET A 477 8.42 -12.44 -45.34
N LYS A 478 9.68 -12.62 -45.69
CA LYS A 478 10.15 -12.61 -47.09
C LYS A 478 9.38 -13.60 -47.95
N GLY A 479 9.23 -14.84 -47.48
CA GLY A 479 8.46 -15.87 -48.19
C GLY A 479 6.97 -15.56 -48.34
N LEU A 480 6.37 -14.81 -47.41
CA LEU A 480 4.95 -14.43 -47.45
C LEU A 480 4.69 -13.15 -48.26
N LEU A 481 5.62 -12.18 -48.23
CA LEU A 481 5.42 -10.82 -48.71
C LEU A 481 6.00 -10.56 -50.11
N GLU A 482 7.12 -11.18 -50.48
CA GLU A 482 7.68 -11.02 -51.84
C GLU A 482 6.74 -11.48 -52.96
N PRO A 483 5.97 -12.58 -52.83
CA PRO A 483 4.97 -12.96 -53.84
C PRO A 483 3.85 -11.93 -54.03
N LEU A 484 3.65 -11.03 -53.04
CA LEU A 484 2.69 -9.94 -53.12
C LEU A 484 3.26 -8.70 -53.81
N GLY A 485 4.56 -8.71 -54.14
CA GLY A 485 5.30 -7.57 -54.68
C GLY A 485 5.83 -6.62 -53.61
N LEU A 486 5.87 -7.05 -52.34
CA LEU A 486 6.37 -6.26 -51.23
C LEU A 486 7.83 -6.61 -50.91
N SER A 487 8.68 -5.60 -50.81
CA SER A 487 10.11 -5.76 -50.54
C SER A 487 10.42 -5.69 -49.05
N VAL A 488 11.04 -6.73 -48.51
CA VAL A 488 11.35 -6.83 -47.07
C VAL A 488 12.85 -6.60 -46.84
N ALA A 489 13.18 -5.71 -45.89
CA ALA A 489 14.55 -5.47 -45.45
C ALA A 489 14.77 -5.89 -43.99
N LEU A 490 16.00 -6.29 -43.64
CA LEU A 490 16.40 -6.68 -42.28
C LEU A 490 17.43 -5.71 -41.72
N VAL A 491 17.05 -4.94 -40.70
CA VAL A 491 17.93 -3.98 -40.02
C VAL A 491 18.48 -4.62 -38.74
N ARG A 492 19.82 -4.66 -38.60
CA ARG A 492 20.53 -5.25 -37.44
C ARG A 492 21.78 -4.45 -37.09
N GLY A 493 22.28 -4.64 -35.86
CA GLY A 493 23.48 -3.95 -35.39
C GLY A 493 24.75 -4.48 -36.06
N GLY A 494 24.83 -5.80 -36.25
CA GLY A 494 25.94 -6.47 -36.94
C GLY A 494 25.95 -6.31 -38.48
N GLY A 495 27.09 -6.57 -39.11
CA GLY A 495 27.26 -6.61 -40.58
C GLY A 495 28.22 -5.55 -41.16
N ARG A 496 28.55 -5.69 -42.45
CA ARG A 496 29.43 -4.74 -43.16
C ARG A 496 28.75 -3.38 -43.32
N ALA A 497 29.50 -2.29 -43.08
CA ALA A 497 28.98 -0.93 -43.11
C ALA A 497 28.29 -0.55 -44.44
N ALA A 498 28.83 -1.00 -45.57
CA ALA A 498 28.24 -0.75 -46.89
C ALA A 498 26.84 -1.37 -47.05
N ALA A 499 26.64 -2.61 -46.59
CA ALA A 499 25.34 -3.29 -46.66
C ALA A 499 24.29 -2.60 -45.79
N ARG A 500 24.68 -2.12 -44.60
CA ARG A 500 23.78 -1.33 -43.72
C ARG A 500 23.37 -0.02 -44.38
N LYS A 501 24.30 0.66 -45.05
CA LYS A 501 24.01 1.91 -45.77
C LYS A 501 22.95 1.68 -46.85
N THR A 502 23.10 0.65 -47.67
CA THR A 502 22.11 0.31 -48.71
C THR A 502 20.73 -0.01 -48.12
N ILE A 503 20.67 -0.76 -47.01
CA ILE A 503 19.40 -1.06 -46.33
C ILE A 503 18.74 0.22 -45.81
N HIS A 504 19.53 1.13 -45.20
CA HIS A 504 19.00 2.40 -44.73
C HIS A 504 18.48 3.28 -45.88
N GLU A 505 19.16 3.28 -47.03
CA GLU A 505 18.72 3.98 -48.24
C GLU A 505 17.41 3.36 -48.79
N GLN A 506 17.26 2.03 -48.77
CA GLN A 506 16.02 1.34 -49.16
C GLN A 506 14.85 1.68 -48.23
N VAL A 507 15.09 1.73 -46.91
CA VAL A 507 14.07 2.13 -45.94
C VAL A 507 13.72 3.62 -46.11
N ALA A 508 14.71 4.50 -46.26
CA ALA A 508 14.48 5.94 -46.40
C ALA A 508 13.73 6.31 -47.69
N SER A 509 13.95 5.56 -48.77
CA SER A 509 13.31 5.78 -50.08
C SER A 509 11.91 5.14 -50.20
N GLY A 510 11.49 4.30 -49.24
CA GLY A 510 10.25 3.53 -49.36
C GLY A 510 10.35 2.29 -50.27
N ALA A 511 11.54 1.98 -50.77
CA ALA A 511 11.79 0.80 -51.60
C ALA A 511 11.71 -0.52 -50.80
N ALA A 512 11.96 -0.46 -49.49
CA ALA A 512 11.56 -1.49 -48.54
C ALA A 512 10.25 -1.06 -47.86
N GLN A 513 9.26 -1.95 -47.82
CA GLN A 513 7.89 -1.64 -47.41
C GLN A 513 7.51 -2.32 -46.10
#